data_AF-A0A7C9AR27-F1
#
_entry.id   AF-A0A7C9AR27-F1
#
_cell.length_a   1.000
_cell.length_b   1.000
_cell.length_c   1.000
_cell.angle_alpha   90.00
_cell.angle_beta   90.00
_cell.angle_gamma   90.00
#
_symmetry.space_group_name_H-M   'P 1'
#
loop_
_entity.id
_entity.type
_entity.pdbx_description
1 polymer ?
#
loop_
_entity_poly.entity_id
_entity_poly.type
_entity_poly.pdbx_seq_one_letter_code
_entity_poly.pdbx_strand_id
1 'polypeptide(L)'
;IEGFGVVDVAHLRKVKHVAQDALDMKMRMIAYWKIVLRRLVDWIALHLVFSIQNLVNKELVNEIVKELMSPYVGGFEMMMEEPPSVAAKRERLNTSVKLL
;
A
#
# COMPACT_ATOMS: atom_id res chain seq x y z
N ILE A 1 27.92 -24.10 -20.18
CA ILE A 1 26.91 -23.10 -19.77
C ILE A 1 27.31 -22.66 -18.38
N GLU A 2 27.68 -21.39 -18.17
CA GLU A 2 28.07 -20.90 -16.84
C GLU A 2 26.96 -21.19 -15.82
N GLY A 3 27.33 -21.75 -14.68
CA GLY A 3 26.42 -22.15 -13.60
C GLY A 3 25.87 -23.59 -13.64
N PHE A 4 26.13 -24.37 -14.69
CA PHE A 4 25.57 -25.74 -14.82
C PHE A 4 26.59 -26.89 -14.69
N GLY A 5 27.87 -26.60 -14.45
CA GLY A 5 28.92 -27.64 -14.40
C GLY A 5 29.21 -28.31 -15.74
N VAL A 6 29.93 -29.43 -15.70
CA VAL A 6 30.24 -30.26 -16.89
C VAL A 6 29.06 -31.20 -17.14
N VAL A 7 28.37 -31.02 -18.27
CA VAL A 7 27.22 -31.83 -18.66
C VAL A 7 27.55 -32.54 -19.97
N ASP A 8 27.44 -33.87 -19.99
CA ASP A 8 27.59 -34.66 -21.22
C ASP A 8 26.38 -34.45 -22.13
N VAL A 9 26.63 -33.98 -23.35
CA VAL A 9 25.63 -33.67 -24.38
C VAL A 9 25.73 -34.58 -25.60
N ALA A 10 26.61 -35.58 -25.58
CA ALA A 10 26.83 -36.47 -26.73
C ALA A 10 25.57 -37.24 -27.13
N HIS A 11 24.74 -37.62 -26.15
CA HIS A 11 23.48 -38.32 -26.36
C HIS A 11 22.42 -37.48 -27.10
N LEU A 12 22.46 -36.15 -26.97
CA LEU A 12 21.50 -35.24 -27.62
C LEU A 12 21.71 -35.17 -29.14
N ARG A 13 22.89 -35.56 -29.64
CA ARG A 13 23.20 -35.59 -31.07
C ARG A 13 22.31 -36.59 -31.84
N LYS A 14 21.81 -37.63 -31.16
CA LYS A 14 20.87 -38.62 -31.71
C LYS A 14 19.43 -38.08 -31.85
N VAL A 15 19.08 -37.03 -31.11
CA VAL A 15 17.73 -36.43 -31.04
C VAL A 15 17.79 -34.92 -31.30
N LYS A 16 18.55 -34.52 -32.33
CA LYS A 16 18.92 -33.13 -32.62
C LYS A 16 17.71 -32.18 -32.72
N HIS A 17 16.65 -32.60 -33.40
CA HIS A 17 15.44 -31.78 -33.59
C HIS A 17 14.74 -31.50 -32.25
N VAL A 18 14.52 -32.55 -31.44
CA VAL A 18 13.89 -32.42 -30.11
C VAL A 18 14.74 -31.56 -29.18
N ALA A 19 16.08 -31.72 -29.22
CA ALA A 19 16.99 -30.90 -28.42
C ALA A 19 16.94 -29.42 -28.81
N GLN A 20 16.82 -29.12 -30.11
CA GLN A 20 16.70 -27.75 -30.61
C GLN A 20 15.38 -27.10 -30.19
N ASP A 21 14.27 -27.82 -30.31
CA ASP A 21 12.95 -27.33 -29.88
C ASP A 21 12.89 -27.08 -28.37
N ALA A 22 13.49 -27.97 -27.57
CA ALA A 22 13.57 -27.80 -26.11
C ALA A 22 14.41 -26.57 -25.72
N LEU A 23 15.51 -26.29 -26.44
CA LEU A 23 16.33 -25.10 -26.20
C LEU A 23 15.59 -23.82 -26.60
N ASP A 24 14.87 -23.82 -27.72
CA ASP A 24 14.03 -22.68 -28.12
C ASP A 24 12.92 -22.42 -27.09
N MET A 25 12.25 -23.49 -26.63
CA MET A 25 11.24 -23.38 -25.57
C MET A 25 11.84 -22.81 -24.28
N LYS A 26 13.02 -23.27 -23.86
CA LYS A 26 13.74 -22.71 -22.70
C LYS A 26 14.01 -21.21 -22.87
N MET A 27 14.49 -20.78 -24.04
CA MET A 27 14.76 -19.36 -24.30
C MET A 27 13.48 -18.53 -24.22
N ARG A 28 12.37 -19.02 -24.80
CA ARG A 28 11.05 -18.38 -24.71
C ARG A 28 10.54 -18.30 -23.27
N MET A 29 10.67 -19.38 -22.49
CA MET A 29 10.27 -19.40 -21.08
C MET A 29 11.08 -18.40 -20.25
N ILE A 30 12.39 -18.30 -20.47
CA ILE A 30 13.25 -17.33 -19.76
C ILE A 30 12.84 -15.89 -20.14
N ALA A 31 12.59 -15.63 -21.42
CA ALA A 31 12.14 -14.31 -21.87
C ALA A 31 10.78 -13.94 -21.26
N TYR A 32 9.82 -14.87 -21.28
CA TYR A 32 8.50 -14.68 -20.70
C TYR A 32 8.57 -14.47 -19.18
N TRP A 33 9.39 -15.26 -18.48
CA TRP A 33 9.57 -15.13 -17.04
C TRP A 33 10.06 -13.74 -16.63
N LYS A 34 11.00 -13.16 -17.39
CA LYS A 34 11.45 -11.78 -17.17
C LYS A 34 10.31 -10.76 -17.28
N ILE A 35 9.34 -10.98 -18.16
CA ILE A 35 8.17 -10.09 -18.32
C ILE A 35 7.22 -10.28 -17.14
N VAL A 36 6.93 -11.53 -16.78
CA VAL A 36 6.06 -11.86 -15.64
C VAL A 36 6.58 -11.23 -14.35
N LEU A 37 7.88 -11.35 -14.08
CA LEU A 37 8.48 -10.75 -12.88
C LEU A 37 8.31 -9.22 -12.84
N ARG A 38 8.56 -8.52 -13.95
CA ARG A 38 8.34 -7.06 -14.00
C ARG A 38 6.89 -6.70 -13.75
N ARG A 39 5.96 -7.37 -14.43
CA ARG A 39 4.52 -7.15 -14.26
C ARG A 39 4.05 -7.41 -12.83
N LEU A 40 4.61 -8.43 -12.18
CA LEU A 40 4.27 -8.73 -10.80
C LEU A 40 4.72 -7.61 -9.86
N VAL A 41 5.94 -7.11 -10.03
CA VAL A 41 6.46 -5.99 -9.24
C VAL A 41 5.61 -4.75 -9.44
N ASP A 42 5.30 -4.40 -10.69
CA ASP A 42 4.45 -3.23 -11.01
C ASP A 42 3.04 -3.39 -10.43
N TRP A 43 2.46 -4.59 -10.52
CA TRP A 43 1.13 -4.88 -9.99
C TRP A 43 1.08 -4.77 -8.46
N ILE A 44 2.07 -5.33 -7.76
CA ILE A 44 2.14 -5.23 -6.29
C ILE A 44 2.33 -3.77 -5.87
N ALA A 45 3.22 -3.03 -6.54
CA ALA A 45 3.44 -1.62 -6.25
C ALA A 45 2.15 -0.80 -6.42
N LEU A 46 1.46 -0.99 -7.54
CA LEU A 46 0.20 -0.30 -7.82
C LEU A 46 -0.89 -0.69 -6.81
N HIS A 47 -1.03 -1.98 -6.50
CA HIS A 47 -2.03 -2.47 -5.56
C HIS A 47 -1.78 -1.92 -4.15
N LEU A 48 -0.54 -1.94 -3.67
CA LEU A 48 -0.20 -1.40 -2.35
C LEU A 48 -0.47 0.11 -2.26
N VAL A 49 -0.01 0.88 -3.25
CA VAL A 49 -0.24 2.34 -3.27
C VAL A 49 -1.73 2.65 -3.29
N PHE A 50 -2.49 1.96 -4.15
CA PHE A 50 -3.93 2.14 -4.23
C PHE A 50 -4.63 1.79 -2.92
N SER A 51 -4.29 0.65 -2.31
CA SER A 51 -4.88 0.19 -1.05
C SER A 51 -4.57 1.16 0.09
N ILE A 52 -3.33 1.65 0.21
CA ILE A 52 -2.95 2.66 1.22
C ILE A 52 -3.72 3.96 0.99
N GLN A 53 -3.82 4.43 -0.25
CA GLN A 53 -4.57 5.64 -0.56
C GLN A 53 -6.05 5.50 -0.25
N ASN A 54 -6.65 4.33 -0.54
CA ASN A 54 -8.05 4.08 -0.22
C ASN A 54 -8.28 4.01 1.30
N LEU A 55 -7.39 3.33 2.01
CA LEU A 55 -7.41 3.22 3.47
C LEU A 55 -7.34 4.61 4.11
N VAL A 56 -6.34 5.42 3.76
CA VAL A 56 -6.12 6.73 4.39
C VAL A 56 -7.19 7.76 3.98
N ASN A 57 -7.55 7.82 2.69
CA ASN A 57 -8.42 8.89 2.21
C ASN A 57 -9.91 8.60 2.37
N LYS A 58 -10.30 7.33 2.47
CA LYS A 58 -11.72 6.96 2.54
C LYS A 58 -12.06 6.24 3.82
N GLU A 59 -11.37 5.14 4.10
CA GLU A 59 -11.74 4.27 5.23
C GLU A 59 -11.47 4.97 6.56
N LEU A 60 -10.28 5.55 6.74
CA LEU A 60 -9.91 6.29 7.94
C LEU A 60 -10.82 7.51 8.15
N VAL A 61 -11.13 8.26 7.09
CA VAL A 61 -12.05 9.41 7.17
C VAL A 61 -13.44 8.96 7.64
N ASN A 62 -13.95 7.86 7.08
CA ASN A 62 -15.24 7.31 7.51
C ASN A 62 -15.21 6.85 8.97
N GLU A 63 -14.12 6.24 9.44
CA GLU A 63 -13.96 5.84 10.85
C GLU A 63 -13.90 7.05 11.78
N ILE A 64 -13.14 8.10 11.43
CA ILE A 64 -13.07 9.34 12.21
C ILE A 64 -14.46 9.99 12.33
N VAL A 65 -15.19 10.08 11.22
CA VAL A 65 -16.54 10.66 11.22
C VAL A 65 -17.50 9.81 12.06
N LYS A 66 -17.42 8.48 11.95
CA LYS A 66 -18.24 7.57 12.74
C LYS A 66 -17.98 7.72 14.24
N GLU A 67 -16.72 7.84 14.64
CA GLU A 67 -16.35 8.03 16.04
C GLU A 67 -16.82 9.39 16.55
N LEU A 68 -16.63 10.45 15.77
CA LEU A 68 -17.05 11.81 16.12
C LEU A 68 -18.57 11.92 16.30
N MET A 69 -19.34 11.21 15.48
CA MET A 69 -20.81 11.19 15.50
C MET A 69 -21.37 10.08 16.41
N SER A 70 -20.52 9.39 17.17
CA SER A 70 -20.95 8.31 18.06
C SER A 70 -21.75 8.86 19.25
N PRO A 71 -22.97 8.36 19.50
CA PRO A 71 -23.83 8.85 20.57
C PRO A 71 -23.42 8.37 21.97
N TYR A 72 -22.40 7.49 22.10
CA TYR A 72 -22.13 6.75 23.34
C TYR A 72 -21.04 7.35 24.24
N VAL A 73 -20.20 8.28 23.77
CA VAL A 73 -19.17 8.95 24.58
C VAL A 73 -18.96 10.36 24.04
N GLY A 74 -19.90 11.27 24.28
CA GLY A 74 -19.78 12.72 24.06
C GLY A 74 -18.84 13.14 22.93
N GLY A 75 -18.95 12.56 21.72
CA GLY A 75 -17.85 12.57 20.74
C GLY A 75 -17.46 13.98 20.32
N PHE A 76 -18.31 14.61 19.51
CA PHE A 76 -18.14 16.01 19.12
C PHE A 76 -18.11 16.96 20.32
N GLU A 77 -18.89 16.66 21.36
CA GLU A 77 -19.13 17.57 22.49
C GLU A 77 -17.92 17.67 23.43
N MET A 78 -17.21 16.56 23.70
CA MET A 78 -15.95 16.55 24.45
C MET A 78 -14.79 17.10 23.62
N MET A 79 -14.77 16.89 22.30
CA MET A 79 -13.75 17.48 21.44
C MET A 79 -13.91 19.00 21.27
N MET A 80 -15.12 19.52 21.46
CA MET A 80 -15.43 20.96 21.45
C MET A 80 -15.33 21.60 22.83
N GLU A 81 -14.96 20.85 23.87
CA GLU A 81 -14.80 21.39 25.20
C GLU A 81 -13.58 22.32 25.23
N GLU A 82 -13.81 23.58 25.61
CA GLU A 82 -12.78 24.59 25.59
C GLU A 82 -11.73 24.29 26.67
N PRO A 83 -10.43 24.40 26.35
CA PRO A 83 -9.40 24.20 27.36
C PRO A 83 -9.53 25.24 28.49
N PRO A 84 -9.33 24.85 29.77
CA PRO A 84 -9.58 25.71 30.92
C PRO A 84 -8.83 27.06 30.86
N SER A 85 -7.63 27.06 30.27
CA SER A 85 -6.80 28.25 30.11
C SER A 85 -7.39 29.30 29.15
N VAL A 86 -8.16 28.87 28.15
CA VAL A 86 -8.83 29.76 27.19
C VAL A 86 -10.16 30.22 27.77
N ALA A 87 -10.89 29.31 28.43
CA ALA A 87 -12.14 29.63 29.12
C ALA A 87 -11.95 30.75 30.17
N ALA A 88 -10.91 30.65 31.01
CA ALA A 88 -10.57 31.67 32.01
C ALA A 88 -10.20 33.03 31.39
N LYS A 89 -9.50 33.03 30.23
CA LYS A 89 -9.18 34.26 29.50
C LYS A 89 -10.44 34.90 28.92
N ARG A 90 -11.34 34.10 28.34
CA ARG A 90 -12.62 34.56 27.78
C ARG A 90 -13.50 35.16 28.87
N GLU A 91 -13.59 34.51 30.02
CA GLU A 91 -14.35 35.02 31.17
C GLU A 91 -13.82 36.38 31.62
N ARG A 92 -12.50 36.49 31.88
CA ARG A 92 -11.87 37.75 32.28
C ARG A 92 -12.11 38.88 31.29
N LEU A 93 -12.00 38.59 29.99
CA LEU A 93 -12.26 39.57 28.93
C LEU A 93 -13.73 40.01 28.94
N ASN A 94 -14.67 39.06 29.03
CA ASN A 94 -16.10 39.34 29.05
C ASN A 94 -16.50 40.20 30.26
N THR A 95 -15.90 39.93 31.43
CA THR A 95 -16.06 40.77 32.63
C THR A 95 -15.53 42.18 32.41
N SER A 96 -14.37 42.32 31.76
CA SER A 96 -13.78 43.64 31.47
C SER A 96 -14.63 44.45 30.49
N VAL A 97 -15.20 43.80 29.47
CA VAL A 97 -16.12 44.42 28.51
C VAL A 97 -17.43 44.86 29.16
N LYS A 98 -17.99 44.06 30.07
CA LYS A 98 -19.23 44.43 30.79
C LYS A 98 -19.08 45.60 31.75
N LEU A 99 -17.86 45.90 32.19
CA LEU A 99 -17.53 47.00 33.09
C LEU A 99 -17.23 48.32 32.34
N LEU A 100 -17.16 48.28 31.01
CA LEU A 100 -17.06 49.44 30.11
C LEU A 100 -18.46 49.86 29.63
#